data_AF-A0A327NH69-F1
#
_entry.id   AF-A0A327NH69-F1
#
_cell.length_a   1.000
_cell.length_b   1.000
_cell.length_c   1.000
_cell.angle_alpha   90.00
_cell.angle_beta   90.00
_cell.angle_gamma   90.00
#
_symmetry.space_group_name_H-M   'P 1'
#
loop_
_entity.id
_entity.type
_entity.pdbx_description
1 polymer ?
#
loop_
_entity_poly.entity_id
_entity_poly.type
_entity_poly.pdbx_seq_one_letter_code
_entity_poly.pdbx_strand_id
1 'polypeptide(L)' 'MYTKSRKMGSMARKNVRRQLIFMPSLNLGGQWMSQAGFSIGQTVRVTVINGKITIEQ' A
#
# COMPACT_ATOMS: atom_id res chain seq x y z
N MET A 1 19.01 -38.14 5.34
CA MET A 1 18.01 -37.13 5.78
C MET A 1 16.88 -37.07 4.77
N TYR A 2 15.70 -37.60 5.09
CA TYR A 2 14.56 -37.63 4.16
C TYR A 2 13.78 -36.31 4.23
N THR A 3 13.85 -35.48 3.21
CA THR A 3 13.01 -34.28 3.09
C THR A 3 11.57 -34.71 2.79
N LYS A 4 10.70 -34.73 3.81
CA LYS A 4 9.26 -34.94 3.62
C LYS A 4 8.73 -33.89 2.63
N SER A 5 8.42 -34.33 1.41
CA SER A 5 7.73 -33.52 0.40
C SER A 5 6.37 -33.12 0.98
N ARG A 6 6.19 -31.83 1.25
CA ARG A 6 4.92 -31.33 1.81
C ARG A 6 3.89 -31.32 0.70
N LYS A 7 2.65 -31.72 1.00
CA LYS A 7 1.51 -31.59 0.08
C LYS A 7 1.49 -30.16 -0.49
N MET A 8 1.29 -30.04 -1.80
CA MET A 8 1.31 -28.77 -2.54
C MET A 8 0.39 -27.69 -1.91
N GLY A 9 -0.78 -28.08 -1.41
CA GLY A 9 -1.68 -27.17 -0.68
C GLY A 9 -1.12 -26.66 0.66
N SER A 10 -0.27 -27.43 1.35
CA SER A 10 0.44 -26.99 2.56
C SER A 10 1.58 -26.01 2.22
N MET A 11 2.23 -26.19 1.06
CA MET A 11 3.19 -25.21 0.53
C MET A 11 2.50 -23.90 0.14
N ALA A 12 1.35 -23.97 -0.54
CA ALA A 12 0.58 -22.80 -0.97
C ALA A 12 0.08 -21.96 0.22
N ARG A 13 -0.42 -22.60 1.29
CA ARG A 13 -0.92 -21.90 2.49
C ARG A 13 0.16 -21.17 3.29
N LYS A 14 1.44 -21.56 3.15
CA LYS A 14 2.54 -20.94 3.91
C LYS A 14 2.86 -19.51 3.44
N ASN A 15 2.43 -19.14 2.23
CA ASN A 15 2.71 -17.82 1.65
C ASN A 15 1.51 -16.87 1.58
N VAL A 16 0.29 -17.31 1.92
CA VAL A 16 -0.92 -16.44 1.87
C VAL A 16 -0.80 -15.23 2.81
N ARG A 17 -0.05 -15.34 3.91
CA ARG A 17 0.14 -14.27 4.90
C ARG A 17 1.44 -13.47 4.72
N ARG A 18 2.23 -13.75 3.68
CA ARG A 18 3.68 -13.47 3.71
C ARG A 18 4.15 -12.23 2.99
N GLN A 19 3.26 -11.28 2.74
CA GLN A 19 3.57 -9.85 2.59
C GLN A 19 2.25 -9.12 2.33
N LEU A 20 1.52 -8.77 3.41
CA LEU A 20 0.76 -7.53 3.35
C LEU A 20 1.82 -6.44 3.20
N ILE A 21 2.13 -6.09 1.95
CA ILE A 21 2.96 -4.93 1.67
C ILE A 21 2.11 -3.77 2.17
N PHE A 22 2.39 -3.32 3.39
CA PHE A 22 1.77 -2.15 3.97
C PHE A 22 2.33 -0.95 3.20
N MET A 23 1.79 -0.71 2.01
CA MET A 23 2.01 0.54 1.31
C MET A 23 1.24 1.58 2.09
N PRO A 24 1.89 2.60 2.68
CA PRO A 24 1.18 3.67 3.33
C PRO A 24 0.29 4.35 2.28
N SER A 25 -1.03 4.13 2.37
CA SER A 25 -2.02 4.77 1.52
C SER A 25 -2.76 5.81 2.32
N LEU A 26 -2.88 7.01 1.74
CA LEU A 26 -3.66 8.10 2.30
C LEU A 26 -4.98 8.17 1.52
N ASN A 27 -6.07 7.74 2.15
CA ASN A 27 -7.40 7.83 1.55
C ASN A 27 -7.94 9.24 1.74
N LEU A 28 -7.77 10.08 0.72
CA LEU A 28 -8.32 11.43 0.67
C LEU A 28 -9.61 11.41 -0.15
N GLY A 29 -10.66 12.01 0.40
CA GLY A 29 -11.96 12.14 -0.26
C GLY A 29 -12.31 13.59 -0.54
N GLY A 30 -13.11 13.80 -1.59
CA GLY A 30 -13.74 15.09 -1.91
C GLY A 30 -13.39 15.63 -3.29
N GLN A 31 -14.23 16.52 -3.80
CA GLN A 31 -14.04 17.15 -5.12
C GLN A 31 -12.79 18.05 -5.16
N TRP A 32 -12.32 18.55 -4.02
CA TRP A 32 -11.16 19.42 -3.93
C TRP A 32 -9.87 18.78 -4.49
N MET A 33 -9.72 17.45 -4.40
CA MET A 33 -8.58 16.74 -5.00
C MET A 33 -8.59 16.83 -6.52
N SER A 34 -9.76 16.59 -7.13
CA SER A 34 -9.95 16.73 -8.58
C SER A 34 -9.76 18.17 -9.05
N GLN A 35 -10.28 19.14 -8.28
CA GLN A 35 -10.09 20.57 -8.55
C GLN A 35 -8.62 21.00 -8.43
N ALA A 36 -7.87 20.39 -7.51
CA ALA A 36 -6.44 20.61 -7.35
C ALA A 36 -5.59 19.85 -8.40
N GLY A 37 -6.23 19.07 -9.29
CA GLY A 37 -5.57 18.36 -10.39
C GLY A 37 -5.03 16.97 -10.04
N PHE A 38 -5.37 16.42 -8.87
CA PHE A 38 -4.96 15.07 -8.49
C PHE A 38 -5.83 14.00 -9.14
N SER A 39 -5.20 12.91 -9.56
CA SER A 39 -5.86 11.73 -10.11
C SER A 39 -6.00 10.61 -9.08
N ILE A 40 -7.05 9.79 -9.20
CA ILE A 40 -7.24 8.62 -8.33
C ILE A 40 -6.10 7.62 -8.57
N GLY A 41 -5.45 7.17 -7.49
CA GLY A 41 -4.31 6.25 -7.56
C GLY A 41 -2.97 6.91 -7.89
N GLN A 42 -2.93 8.24 -8.02
CA GLN A 42 -1.69 8.99 -8.21
C GLN A 42 -0.77 8.83 -7.00
N THR A 43 0.52 8.62 -7.27
CA THR A 43 1.55 8.68 -6.22
C THR A 43 1.84 10.15 -5.94
N VAL A 44 1.76 10.53 -4.66
CA VAL A 44 1.98 11.91 -4.22
C VAL A 44 3.07 11.95 -3.16
N ARG A 45 3.81 13.06 -3.11
CA ARG A 45 4.74 13.33 -2.03
C ARG A 45 3.99 13.99 -0.88
N VAL A 46 4.10 13.40 0.30
CA VAL A 46 3.52 13.95 1.54
C VAL A 46 4.65 14.45 2.43
N THR A 47 4.63 15.72 2.79
CA THR A 47 5.58 16.32 3.73
C THR A 47 4.86 16.93 4.93
N VAL A 48 5.53 16.98 6.08
CA VAL A 48 5.03 17.65 7.27
C VAL A 48 5.92 18.86 7.54
N ILE A 49 5.37 20.06 7.39
CA ILE A 49 6.09 21.32 7.56
C ILE A 49 5.29 22.20 8.52
N ASN A 50 5.91 22.63 9.61
CA ASN A 50 5.29 23.51 10.63
C ASN A 50 3.94 22.99 11.14
N GLY A 51 3.82 21.68 11.37
CA GLY A 51 2.58 21.04 11.83
C GLY A 51 1.47 20.94 10.78
N LYS A 52 1.75 21.26 9.51
CA LYS A 52 0.83 21.11 8.38
C LYS A 52 1.26 19.95 7.50
N ILE A 53 0.29 19.23 6.95
CA ILE A 53 0.51 18.22 5.92
C ILE A 53 0.44 18.92 4.56
N THR A 54 1.52 18.87 3.81
CA THR A 54 1.60 19.36 2.44
C THR A 54 1.64 18.16 1.48
N ILE A 55 0.80 18.20 0.45
CA ILE A 55 0.66 17.14 -0.55
C ILE A 55 1.03 17.72 -1.90
N GLU A 56 2.00 17.10 -2.56
CA GLU A 56 2.55 17.52 -3.85
C GLU A 56 2.43 16.37 -4.87
N GLN A 57 2.20 16.73 -6.12
CA GLN A 57 2.12 15.80 -7.26
C GLN A 57 3.50 15.38 -7.77
#